data_AF-A0A4U6X7E4-F1
#
_entry.id   AF-A0A4U6X7E4-F1
#
_cell.length_a   1.000
_cell.length_b   1.000
_cell.length_c   1.000
_cell.angle_alpha   90.00
_cell.angle_beta   90.00
_cell.angle_gamma   90.00
#
_symmetry.space_group_name_H-M   'P 1'
#
loop_
_entity.id
_entity.type
_entity.pdbx_description
1 polymer ?
#
loop_
_entity_poly.entity_id
_entity_poly.type
_entity_poly.pdbx_seq_one_letter_code
_entity_poly.pdbx_strand_id
1 'polypeptide(L)'
;MLADPDTLRIIAVPDFEFTNAMPAQYADDVPWWLLLQQPATWISEGSFQQFLDLFQPRKEQFIRAMERAESGIPLVAGESRLSARMRDSWNTGGWFNLASRSSFDIDEAYWETLHKSGLGEALMDRKTVEERDRFIRLKRLSLKITADKGKMTPGF
;
A
#
# COMPACT_ATOMS: atom_id res chain seq x y z
N MET A 1 6.60 -27.80 0.59
CA MET A 1 6.20 -28.57 -0.62
C MET A 1 7.21 -29.68 -0.85
N LEU A 2 6.74 -30.90 -1.13
CA LEU A 2 7.57 -32.05 -1.47
C LEU A 2 7.41 -32.36 -2.96
N ALA A 3 8.53 -32.58 -3.63
CA ALA A 3 8.57 -32.99 -5.03
C ALA A 3 9.28 -34.34 -5.15
N ASP A 4 8.80 -35.18 -6.05
CA ASP A 4 9.45 -36.43 -6.42
C ASP A 4 10.77 -36.11 -7.15
N PRO A 5 11.92 -36.67 -6.72
CA PRO A 5 13.23 -36.28 -7.23
C PRO A 5 13.47 -36.72 -8.68
N ASP A 6 12.79 -37.77 -9.15
CA ASP A 6 13.00 -38.34 -10.49
C ASP A 6 12.08 -37.67 -11.53
N THR A 7 10.87 -37.28 -11.13
CA THR A 7 9.85 -36.72 -12.01
C THR A 7 9.63 -35.22 -11.84
N LEU A 8 10.19 -34.62 -10.78
CA LEU A 8 9.99 -33.23 -10.37
C LEU A 8 8.51 -32.84 -10.15
N ARG A 9 7.63 -33.82 -9.97
CA ARG A 9 6.21 -33.60 -9.72
C ARG A 9 5.96 -33.31 -8.25
N ILE A 10 5.03 -32.40 -7.98
CA ILE A 10 4.56 -32.09 -6.63
C ILE A 10 3.81 -33.32 -6.08
N ILE A 11 4.30 -33.90 -4.98
CA ILE A 11 3.64 -35.06 -4.33
C ILE A 11 2.93 -34.70 -3.04
N ALA A 12 3.33 -33.60 -2.39
CA ALA A 12 2.64 -33.10 -1.21
C ALA A 12 2.86 -31.60 -1.01
N VAL A 13 1.84 -30.94 -0.47
CA VAL A 13 1.93 -29.58 0.05
C VAL A 13 1.63 -29.66 1.55
N PRO A 14 2.64 -29.87 2.42
CA PRO A 14 2.44 -29.80 3.87
C PRO A 14 2.29 -28.33 4.33
N ASP A 15 2.24 -28.10 5.65
CA ASP A 15 2.20 -26.78 6.29
C ASP A 15 0.89 -25.99 6.13
N PHE A 16 -0.24 -26.70 6.07
CA PHE A 16 -1.57 -26.06 6.11
C PHE A 16 -1.96 -25.52 7.49
N GLU A 17 -1.13 -25.67 8.53
CA GLU A 17 -1.41 -25.23 9.91
C GLU A 17 -1.64 -23.72 10.05
N PHE A 18 -1.20 -22.92 9.07
CA PHE A 18 -1.48 -21.48 8.98
C PHE A 18 -2.53 -21.11 7.93
N THR A 19 -3.28 -22.09 7.41
CA THR A 19 -4.40 -21.83 6.50
C THR A 19 -5.56 -21.27 7.31
N ASN A 20 -5.96 -20.05 6.99
CA ASN A 20 -7.04 -19.36 7.68
C ASN A 20 -8.07 -18.81 6.69
N ALA A 21 -9.31 -18.68 7.16
CA ALA A 21 -10.33 -17.92 6.45
C ALA A 21 -10.12 -16.44 6.78
N MET A 22 -9.58 -15.68 5.82
CA MET A 22 -9.32 -14.24 5.92
C MET A 22 -10.10 -13.47 4.86
N PRO A 23 -10.31 -12.16 5.04
CA PRO A 23 -10.87 -11.31 3.98
C PRO A 23 -10.11 -11.48 2.66
N ALA A 24 -10.84 -11.58 1.55
CA ALA A 24 -10.25 -11.79 0.22
C ALA A 24 -9.18 -10.75 -0.15
N GLN A 25 -9.32 -9.52 0.39
CA GLN A 25 -8.37 -8.43 0.24
C GLN A 25 -6.91 -8.81 0.59
N TYR A 26 -6.71 -9.74 1.54
CA TYR A 26 -5.37 -10.22 1.90
C TYR A 26 -4.69 -10.98 0.76
N ALA A 27 -5.47 -11.69 -0.06
CA ALA A 27 -4.99 -12.40 -1.25
C ALA A 27 -4.90 -11.49 -2.47
N ASP A 28 -5.80 -10.50 -2.57
CA ASP A 28 -5.84 -9.56 -3.69
C ASP A 28 -4.68 -8.57 -3.67
N ASP A 29 -3.94 -8.43 -2.58
CA ASP A 29 -2.73 -7.62 -2.58
C ASP A 29 -1.52 -8.38 -3.14
N VAL A 30 -0.69 -7.66 -3.88
CA VAL A 30 0.59 -8.18 -4.37
C VAL A 30 1.45 -8.53 -3.15
N PRO A 31 2.09 -9.71 -3.12
CA PRO A 31 2.87 -10.11 -1.96
C PRO A 31 4.00 -9.12 -1.65
N TRP A 32 4.05 -8.61 -0.42
CA TRP A 32 5.07 -7.64 -0.01
C TRP A 32 6.48 -8.24 -0.03
N TRP A 33 6.60 -9.56 0.13
CA TRP A 33 7.87 -10.30 0.18
C TRP A 33 8.57 -10.44 -1.19
N LEU A 34 8.05 -9.82 -2.25
CA LEU A 34 8.76 -9.72 -3.53
C LEU A 34 10.08 -8.93 -3.41
N LEU A 35 10.24 -8.15 -2.35
CA LEU A 35 11.53 -7.61 -1.88
C LEU A 35 11.87 -8.19 -0.51
N LEU A 36 13.16 -8.31 -0.21
CA LEU A 36 13.64 -8.88 1.05
C LEU A 36 13.34 -7.97 2.26
N GLN A 37 13.40 -6.66 2.06
CA GLN A 37 13.15 -5.66 3.10
C GLN A 37 11.66 -5.30 3.14
N GLN A 38 11.09 -5.27 4.35
CA GLN A 38 9.67 -4.95 4.56
C GLN A 38 9.34 -3.52 4.11
N PRO A 39 8.17 -3.27 3.49
CA PRO A 39 7.79 -1.93 3.04
C PRO A 39 7.80 -0.87 4.17
N ALA A 40 7.43 -1.25 5.39
CA ALA A 40 7.48 -0.36 6.56
C ALA A 40 8.89 0.18 6.84
N THR A 41 9.93 -0.64 6.67
CA THR A 41 11.32 -0.21 6.84
C THR A 41 11.69 0.87 5.82
N TRP A 42 11.35 0.65 4.54
CA TRP A 42 11.58 1.64 3.48
C TRP A 42 10.90 2.98 3.76
N ILE A 43 9.69 2.94 4.31
CA ILE A 43 8.96 4.15 4.69
C ILE A 43 9.64 4.86 5.86
N SER A 44 10.00 4.12 6.91
CA SER A 44 10.67 4.69 8.09
C SER A 44 12.03 5.32 7.77
N GLU A 45 12.70 4.85 6.72
CA GLU A 45 13.98 5.35 6.21
C GLU A 45 13.81 6.50 5.17
N GLY A 46 12.58 6.94 4.89
CA GLY A 46 12.30 7.97 3.89
C GLY A 46 12.63 7.55 2.45
N SER A 47 12.71 6.24 2.19
CA SER A 47 13.15 5.65 0.92
C SER A 47 11.99 4.97 0.17
N PHE A 48 10.78 5.49 0.34
CA PHE A 48 9.58 4.90 -0.22
C PHE A 48 9.55 4.90 -1.76
N GLN A 49 10.02 5.97 -2.41
CA GLN A 49 10.14 5.98 -3.86
C GLN A 49 11.11 4.91 -4.38
N GLN A 50 12.23 4.69 -3.69
CA GLN A 50 13.18 3.63 -4.04
C GLN A 50 12.54 2.24 -3.90
N PHE A 51 11.71 2.05 -2.87
CA PHE A 51 10.90 0.84 -2.74
C PHE A 51 10.00 0.66 -3.96
N LEU A 52 9.26 1.68 -4.40
CA LEU A 52 8.40 1.60 -5.59
C LEU A 52 9.18 1.22 -6.85
N ASP A 53 10.31 1.88 -7.09
CA ASP A 53 11.16 1.65 -8.26
C ASP A 53 11.68 0.21 -8.32
N LEU A 54 12.02 -0.35 -7.15
CA LEU A 54 12.45 -1.74 -7.04
C LEU A 54 11.27 -2.70 -7.13
N PHE A 55 10.16 -2.43 -6.45
CA PHE A 55 9.03 -3.33 -6.29
C PHE A 55 8.22 -3.47 -7.58
N GLN A 56 7.97 -2.37 -8.30
CA GLN A 56 7.12 -2.35 -9.49
C GLN A 56 7.51 -3.38 -10.57
N PRO A 57 8.78 -3.51 -10.99
CA PRO A 57 9.14 -4.55 -11.96
C PRO A 57 8.98 -5.98 -11.40
N ARG A 58 9.20 -6.22 -10.10
CA ARG A 58 9.02 -7.55 -9.48
C ARG A 58 7.54 -7.90 -9.39
N LYS A 59 6.69 -6.92 -9.06
CA LYS A 59 5.24 -7.03 -9.15
C LYS A 59 4.80 -7.45 -10.55
N GLU A 60 5.27 -6.77 -11.60
CA GLU A 60 4.89 -7.13 -12.97
C GLU A 60 5.35 -8.54 -13.37
N GLN A 61 6.54 -8.95 -12.93
CA GLN A 61 7.02 -10.32 -13.12
C GLN A 61 6.11 -11.33 -12.41
N PHE A 62 5.75 -11.07 -11.15
CA PHE A 62 4.88 -11.92 -10.36
C PHE A 62 3.47 -12.03 -10.95
N ILE A 63 2.85 -10.92 -11.32
CA ILE A 63 1.51 -10.92 -11.93
C ILE A 63 1.53 -11.71 -13.25
N ARG A 64 2.56 -11.55 -14.09
CA ARG A 64 2.69 -12.37 -15.32
C ARG A 64 2.89 -13.85 -15.02
N ALA A 65 3.54 -14.22 -13.92
CA ALA A 65 3.65 -15.62 -13.50
C ALA A 65 2.29 -16.16 -13.06
N MET A 66 1.52 -15.37 -12.30
CA MET A 66 0.15 -15.69 -11.91
C MET A 66 -0.78 -15.88 -13.12
N GLU A 67 -0.76 -14.94 -14.08
CA GLU A 67 -1.54 -15.03 -15.32
C GLU A 67 -1.25 -16.33 -16.09
N ARG A 68 0.03 -16.74 -16.15
CA ARG A 68 0.42 -18.03 -16.77
C ARG A 68 -0.09 -19.24 -16.00
N ALA A 69 0.06 -19.23 -14.67
CA ALA A 69 -0.45 -20.32 -13.82
C ALA A 69 -1.97 -20.46 -13.92
N GLU A 70 -2.67 -19.34 -14.04
CA GLU A 70 -4.11 -19.29 -14.19
C GLU A 70 -4.60 -19.70 -15.59
N SER A 71 -3.79 -19.53 -16.64
CA SER A 71 -4.21 -19.74 -18.05
C SER A 71 -4.83 -21.12 -18.33
N GLY A 72 -4.43 -22.16 -17.61
CA GLY A 72 -4.97 -23.52 -17.73
C GLY A 72 -6.19 -23.82 -16.84
N ILE A 73 -6.60 -22.88 -16.00
CA ILE A 73 -7.68 -23.05 -15.02
C ILE A 73 -8.96 -22.43 -15.60
N PRO A 74 -10.09 -23.17 -15.68
CA PRO A 74 -11.38 -22.59 -16.06
C PRO A 74 -11.81 -21.49 -15.08
N LEU A 75 -12.32 -20.37 -15.60
CA LEU A 75 -12.85 -19.28 -14.79
C LEU A 75 -14.30 -19.57 -14.39
N VAL A 76 -14.61 -19.41 -13.10
CA VAL A 76 -15.99 -19.50 -12.62
C VAL A 76 -16.77 -18.27 -13.07
N ALA A 77 -18.02 -18.47 -13.50
CA ALA A 77 -18.86 -17.37 -13.97
C ALA A 77 -19.04 -16.30 -12.88
N GLY A 78 -18.71 -15.06 -13.21
CA GLY A 78 -18.80 -13.92 -12.29
C GLY A 78 -17.56 -13.67 -11.42
N GLU A 79 -16.55 -14.54 -11.49
CA GLU A 79 -15.28 -14.32 -10.80
C GLU A 79 -14.24 -13.68 -11.74
N SER A 80 -13.39 -12.83 -11.17
CA SER A 80 -12.18 -12.35 -11.84
C SER A 80 -10.99 -13.24 -11.46
N ARG A 81 -9.96 -13.24 -12.30
CA ARG A 81 -8.68 -13.91 -11.99
C ARG A 81 -8.01 -13.23 -10.79
N LEU A 82 -7.29 -13.99 -9.97
CA LEU A 82 -6.56 -13.40 -8.85
C LEU A 82 -5.49 -12.43 -9.36
N SER A 83 -4.82 -12.74 -10.46
CA SER A 83 -3.87 -11.81 -11.11
C SER A 83 -4.51 -10.47 -11.49
N ALA A 84 -5.73 -10.48 -12.00
CA ALA A 84 -6.48 -9.28 -12.34
C ALA A 84 -6.82 -8.48 -11.08
N ARG A 85 -7.32 -9.14 -10.02
CA ARG A 85 -7.58 -8.49 -8.73
C ARG A 85 -6.32 -7.92 -8.10
N MET A 86 -5.18 -8.59 -8.22
CA MET A 86 -3.88 -8.09 -7.77
C MET A 86 -3.44 -6.83 -8.50
N ARG A 87 -3.66 -6.79 -9.81
CA ARG A 87 -3.37 -5.61 -10.63
C ARG A 87 -4.29 -4.45 -10.24
N ASP A 88 -5.57 -4.72 -10.06
CA ASP A 88 -6.58 -3.72 -9.68
C ASP A 88 -6.34 -3.20 -8.26
N SER A 89 -6.06 -4.07 -7.30
CA SER A 89 -5.70 -3.68 -5.94
C SER A 89 -4.52 -2.72 -5.96
N TRP A 90 -3.42 -3.10 -6.62
CA TRP A 90 -2.24 -2.23 -6.75
C TRP A 90 -2.57 -0.83 -7.32
N ASN A 91 -3.36 -0.77 -8.39
CA ASN A 91 -3.71 0.50 -9.05
C ASN A 91 -4.67 1.37 -8.23
N THR A 92 -5.47 0.77 -7.36
CA THR A 92 -6.46 1.46 -6.53
C THR A 92 -5.97 1.76 -5.11
N GLY A 93 -4.79 1.24 -4.77
CA GLY A 93 -4.11 1.51 -3.50
C GLY A 93 -3.74 0.27 -2.72
N GLY A 94 -3.10 -0.70 -3.39
CA GLY A 94 -2.79 -2.07 -2.96
C GLY A 94 -1.81 -2.19 -1.80
N TRP A 95 -2.16 -1.48 -0.73
CA TRP A 95 -1.43 -1.29 0.50
C TRP A 95 -2.24 -1.82 1.68
N PHE A 96 -3.29 -2.61 1.47
CA PHE A 96 -4.10 -3.13 2.57
C PHE A 96 -3.26 -4.02 3.51
N ASN A 97 -2.43 -4.88 2.91
CA ASN A 97 -1.45 -5.71 3.59
C ASN A 97 -0.35 -4.90 4.29
N LEU A 98 -0.04 -3.71 3.79
CA LEU A 98 0.90 -2.79 4.41
C LEU A 98 0.25 -2.04 5.58
N ALA A 99 -0.90 -1.42 5.34
CA ALA A 99 -1.69 -0.67 6.30
C ALA A 99 -2.08 -1.51 7.53
N SER A 100 -2.42 -2.78 7.31
CA SER A 100 -2.77 -3.71 8.40
C SER A 100 -1.57 -4.11 9.26
N ARG A 101 -0.34 -4.01 8.75
CA ARG A 101 0.89 -4.39 9.45
C ARG A 101 1.66 -3.22 10.05
N SER A 102 1.58 -2.04 9.43
CA SER A 102 2.12 -0.80 9.97
C SER A 102 1.11 0.33 9.83
N SER A 103 0.33 0.54 10.89
CA SER A 103 -0.66 1.61 10.95
C SER A 103 -0.04 2.99 11.14
N PHE A 104 1.21 3.08 11.59
CA PHE A 104 1.91 4.36 11.79
C PHE A 104 2.53 4.86 10.48
N ASP A 105 3.08 3.96 9.68
CA ASP A 105 3.81 4.31 8.46
C ASP A 105 2.88 4.51 7.25
N ILE A 106 1.59 4.20 7.39
CA ILE A 106 0.63 4.28 6.28
C ILE A 106 0.35 5.71 5.83
N ASP A 107 0.58 6.72 6.68
CA ASP A 107 0.39 8.13 6.32
C ASP A 107 1.30 8.52 5.15
N GLU A 108 2.58 8.14 5.21
CA GLU A 108 3.54 8.41 4.13
C GLU A 108 3.10 7.74 2.82
N ALA A 109 2.74 6.46 2.88
CA ALA A 109 2.28 5.72 1.70
C ALA A 109 0.97 6.31 1.12
N TYR A 110 0.09 6.83 1.98
CA TYR A 110 -1.10 7.56 1.55
C TYR A 110 -0.71 8.82 0.77
N TRP A 111 0.15 9.68 1.32
CA TRP A 111 0.55 10.93 0.68
C TRP A 111 1.29 10.71 -0.64
N GLU A 112 2.15 9.69 -0.70
CA GLU A 112 2.95 9.39 -1.88
C GLU A 112 2.18 8.68 -3.00
N THR A 113 1.11 7.92 -2.68
CA THR A 113 0.47 7.05 -3.69
C THR A 113 -1.04 7.21 -3.84
N LEU A 114 -1.75 7.52 -2.75
CA LEU A 114 -3.21 7.59 -2.73
C LEU A 114 -3.73 9.01 -2.79
N HIS A 115 -2.93 9.97 -2.31
CA HIS A 115 -3.33 11.35 -2.28
C HIS A 115 -3.48 11.89 -3.71
N LYS A 116 -4.72 12.15 -4.08
CA LYS A 116 -5.07 12.90 -5.29
C LYS A 116 -5.58 14.26 -4.85
N SER A 117 -4.86 15.31 -5.23
CA SER A 117 -5.26 16.70 -4.95
C SER A 117 -6.71 16.93 -5.38
N GLY A 118 -7.54 17.45 -4.46
CA GLY A 118 -8.95 17.73 -4.70
C GLY A 118 -9.92 16.58 -4.40
N LEU A 119 -9.44 15.34 -4.23
CA LEU A 119 -10.33 14.18 -4.01
C LEU A 119 -10.91 14.16 -2.59
N GLY A 120 -10.13 14.58 -1.61
CA GLY A 120 -10.61 14.79 -0.24
C GLY A 120 -11.62 15.94 -0.18
N GLU A 121 -11.35 17.06 -0.85
CA GLU A 121 -12.25 18.20 -0.93
C GLU A 121 -13.58 17.87 -1.61
N ALA A 122 -13.55 17.05 -2.66
CA ALA A 122 -14.75 16.64 -3.39
C ALA A 122 -15.70 15.77 -2.57
N LEU A 123 -15.18 15.04 -1.57
CA LEU A 123 -15.95 14.18 -0.68
C LEU A 123 -16.48 14.94 0.57
N MET A 124 -16.00 16.15 0.80
CA MET A 124 -16.35 16.95 1.98
C MET A 124 -17.54 17.86 1.64
N ASP A 125 -18.47 17.99 2.58
CA ASP A 125 -19.49 19.02 2.45
C ASP A 125 -18.86 20.42 2.54
N ARG A 126 -19.56 21.41 1.96
CA ARG A 126 -19.09 22.79 1.88
C ARG A 126 -18.75 23.38 3.25
N LYS A 127 -19.51 23.05 4.29
CA LYS A 127 -19.30 23.59 5.64
C LYS A 127 -17.99 23.05 6.22
N THR A 128 -17.74 21.75 6.04
CA THR A 128 -16.50 21.11 6.48
C THR A 128 -15.27 21.71 5.78
N VAL A 129 -15.37 22.04 4.48
CA VAL A 129 -14.29 22.73 3.74
C VAL A 129 -14.07 24.15 4.28
N GLU A 130 -15.12 24.92 4.53
CA GLU A 130 -15.03 26.28 5.06
C GLU A 130 -14.41 26.32 6.48
N GLU A 131 -14.76 25.35 7.33
CA GLU A 131 -14.21 25.19 8.68
C GLU A 131 -12.72 24.83 8.64
N ARG A 132 -12.33 23.89 7.77
CA ARG A 132 -10.93 23.53 7.53
C ARG A 132 -10.11 24.75 7.11
N ASP A 133 -10.59 25.52 6.14
CA ASP A 133 -9.88 26.69 5.62
C ASP A 133 -9.73 27.79 6.69
N ARG A 134 -10.76 27.97 7.52
CA ARG A 134 -10.69 28.86 8.69
C ARG A 134 -9.62 28.39 9.66
N PHE A 135 -9.59 27.10 9.98
CA PHE A 135 -8.58 26.54 10.87
C PHE A 135 -7.16 26.70 10.33
N ILE A 136 -6.93 26.41 9.04
CA ILE A 136 -5.62 26.58 8.37
C ILE A 136 -5.17 28.04 8.44
N ARG A 137 -6.06 29.00 8.18
CA ARG A 137 -5.75 30.43 8.29
C ARG A 137 -5.33 30.80 9.72
N LEU A 138 -6.08 30.36 10.72
CA LEU A 138 -5.78 30.62 12.12
C LEU A 138 -4.42 30.03 12.54
N LYS A 139 -4.14 28.77 12.13
CA LYS A 139 -2.85 28.14 12.43
C LYS A 139 -1.69 28.85 11.75
N ARG A 140 -1.79 29.22 10.47
CA ARG A 140 -0.76 30.02 9.78
C ARG A 140 -0.50 31.36 10.49
N LEU A 141 -1.54 32.06 10.93
CA LEU A 141 -1.40 33.31 11.67
C LEU A 141 -0.70 33.09 13.02
N SER A 142 -1.09 32.06 13.77
CA SER A 142 -0.46 31.73 15.05
C SER A 142 1.04 31.41 14.89
N LEU A 143 1.41 30.64 13.86
CA LEU A 143 2.81 30.29 13.59
C LEU A 143 3.65 31.51 13.20
N LYS A 144 3.11 32.43 12.40
CA LYS A 144 3.78 33.70 12.06
C LYS A 144 4.04 34.56 13.29
N ILE A 145 3.03 34.70 14.17
CA ILE A 145 3.17 35.46 15.42
C ILE A 145 4.25 34.85 16.32
N THR A 146 4.29 33.52 16.46
CA THR A 146 5.32 32.84 17.24
C THR A 146 6.71 33.00 16.63
N ALA A 147 6.83 32.93 15.30
CA ALA A 147 8.09 33.15 14.60
C ALA A 147 8.60 34.60 14.74
N ASP A 148 7.72 35.59 14.67
CA ASP A 148 8.09 37.00 14.85
C ASP A 148 8.45 37.32 16.31
N LYS A 149 7.80 36.68 17.28
CA LYS A 149 8.19 36.76 18.70
C LYS A 149 9.55 36.12 18.96
N GLY A 150 9.86 34.99 18.31
CA GLY A 150 11.17 34.34 18.41
C GLY A 150 12.32 35.13 17.78
N LYS A 151 12.04 36.04 16.84
CA LYS A 151 13.02 36.98 16.26
C LYS A 151 13.23 38.25 17.10
N MET A 152 12.33 38.54 18.05
CA MET A 152 12.41 39.72 18.94
C MET A 152 13.15 39.47 20.26
N THR A 153 13.65 38.25 20.50
CA THR A 153 14.59 37.98 21.59
C THR A 153 16.02 37.97 21.05
N PRO A 154 16.82 39.05 21.21
CA PRO A 154 18.26 38.96 21.08
C PRO A 154 18.82 38.13 22.23
N GLY A 155 19.93 37.44 21.95
CA GLY A 155 20.53 36.44 22.81
C GLY A 155 20.87 36.92 24.23
N PHE A 156 20.98 35.92 25.10
CA PHE A 156 21.90 35.98 26.24
C PHE A 156 23.19 35.25 25.84
#